data_AF-A0A9E3WPD7-F1
#
_entry.id   AF-A0A9E3WPD7-F1
#
_cell.length_a   1.000
_cell.length_b   1.000
_cell.length_c   1.000
_cell.angle_alpha   90.00
_cell.angle_beta   90.00
_cell.angle_gamma   90.00
#
_symmetry.space_group_name_H-M   'P 1'
#
loop_
_entity.id
_entity.type
_entity.pdbx_description
1 polymer ?
#
loop_
_entity_poly.entity_id
_entity_poly.type
_entity_poly.pdbx_seq_one_letter_code
_entity_poly.pdbx_strand_id
1 'polypeptide(L)'
;MTRIIAYYRVSTKKQGKSGLGLEGQKAAVADYVRQQAGNLISEYLEVETGKSKDRPELLKAIAHAKRSKAKLVVAKLDRLARNVAFTSALMESNVDFVACDNPHANKFTIHILAAVAEHEAEQISQRTKVALAAAKARGVKLGSARPGHWEGKEGTRQAGLKKARKAAAQAHSEAFNEGYADLFPIVKALHEAGSSLQAIADELNEQGHTTRTGKPWNRMQVSRVLQRAS
;
A
#
# COMPACT_ATOMS: atom_id res chain seq x y z
N MET A 1 -27.08 18.97 -15.10
CA MET A 1 -26.11 18.29 -16.00
C MET A 1 -25.11 17.52 -15.16
N THR A 2 -24.91 16.24 -15.47
CA THR A 2 -23.98 15.38 -14.72
C THR A 2 -22.55 15.72 -15.11
N ARG A 3 -21.74 16.10 -14.14
CA ARG A 3 -20.32 16.44 -14.33
C ARG A 3 -19.51 15.15 -14.42
N ILE A 4 -18.70 14.99 -15.46
CA ILE A 4 -17.96 13.76 -15.76
C ILE A 4 -16.47 14.07 -15.86
N ILE A 5 -15.64 13.20 -15.29
CA ILE A 5 -14.19 13.18 -15.49
C ILE A 5 -13.83 11.83 -16.09
N ALA A 6 -13.09 11.83 -17.18
CA ALA A 6 -12.65 10.61 -17.85
C ALA A 6 -11.24 10.22 -17.42
N TYR A 7 -11.02 8.92 -17.20
CA TYR A 7 -9.68 8.36 -16.99
C TYR A 7 -9.37 7.27 -18.01
N TYR A 8 -8.23 7.43 -18.69
CA TYR A 8 -7.75 6.54 -19.74
C TYR A 8 -6.41 5.92 -19.33
N ARG A 9 -6.16 4.69 -19.79
CA ARG A 9 -4.87 4.02 -19.58
C ARG A 9 -4.32 3.41 -20.85
N VAL A 10 -3.05 3.67 -21.12
CA VAL A 10 -2.28 3.09 -22.23
C VAL A 10 -0.96 2.49 -21.73
N SER A 11 -0.57 1.35 -22.31
CA SER A 11 0.73 0.73 -22.04
C SER A 11 1.70 1.06 -23.17
N THR A 12 2.85 1.63 -22.81
CA THR A 12 3.89 2.05 -23.77
C THR A 12 4.39 0.91 -24.66
N LYS A 13 4.43 -0.34 -24.17
CA LYS A 13 4.93 -1.50 -24.93
C LYS A 13 4.02 -1.99 -26.05
N LYS A 14 2.73 -1.64 -26.04
CA LYS A 14 1.74 -2.09 -27.05
C LYS A 14 1.35 -1.00 -28.05
N GLN A 15 1.79 0.25 -27.87
CA GLN A 15 1.40 1.35 -28.76
C GLN A 15 2.11 1.35 -30.12
N GLY A 16 3.13 0.52 -30.33
CA GLY A 16 3.81 0.39 -31.63
C GLY A 16 3.03 -0.34 -32.73
N LYS A 17 1.80 -0.83 -32.49
CA LYS A 17 1.09 -1.66 -33.50
C LYS A 17 -0.38 -1.31 -33.81
N SER A 18 -1.02 -0.31 -33.19
CA SER A 18 -2.37 0.06 -33.71
C SER A 18 -3.03 1.38 -33.26
N GLY A 19 -2.75 2.00 -32.11
CA GLY A 19 -3.50 3.19 -31.65
C GLY A 19 -4.98 2.94 -31.23
N LEU A 20 -5.60 1.87 -31.75
CA LEU A 20 -7.00 1.44 -31.56
C LEU A 20 -7.43 1.29 -30.09
N GLY A 21 -6.49 1.00 -29.18
CA GLY A 21 -6.79 0.78 -27.77
C GLY A 21 -7.15 2.04 -26.98
N LEU A 22 -6.68 3.23 -27.39
CA LEU A 22 -7.05 4.51 -26.77
C LEU A 22 -8.29 5.09 -27.44
N GLU A 23 -8.37 5.01 -28.77
CA GLU A 23 -9.52 5.47 -29.54
C GLU A 23 -10.80 4.75 -29.13
N GLY A 24 -10.76 3.42 -28.97
CA GLY A 24 -11.91 2.66 -28.46
C GLY A 24 -12.30 3.03 -27.02
N GLN A 25 -11.35 3.46 -26.18
CA GLN A 25 -11.66 3.96 -24.83
C GLN A 25 -12.33 5.33 -24.89
N LYS A 26 -11.82 6.24 -25.71
CA LYS A 26 -12.40 7.58 -25.92
C LYS A 26 -13.80 7.49 -26.52
N ALA A 27 -14.02 6.60 -27.48
CA ALA A 27 -15.33 6.37 -28.08
C ALA A 27 -16.35 5.89 -27.03
N ALA A 28 -15.99 4.87 -26.23
CA ALA A 28 -16.88 4.35 -25.19
C ALA A 28 -17.24 5.41 -24.13
N VAL A 29 -16.27 6.24 -23.72
CA VAL A 29 -16.52 7.33 -22.77
C VAL A 29 -17.38 8.43 -23.41
N ALA A 30 -17.11 8.80 -24.66
CA ALA A 30 -17.89 9.81 -25.38
C ALA A 30 -19.36 9.38 -25.55
N ASP A 31 -19.59 8.11 -25.86
CA ASP A 31 -20.94 7.55 -25.99
C ASP A 31 -21.66 7.54 -24.63
N TYR A 32 -20.97 7.19 -23.55
CA TYR A 32 -21.53 7.28 -22.20
C TYR A 32 -21.88 8.73 -21.79
N VAL A 33 -20.99 9.69 -22.09
CA VAL A 33 -21.22 11.12 -21.81
C VAL A 33 -22.45 11.62 -22.57
N ARG A 34 -22.61 11.22 -23.84
CA ARG A 34 -23.80 11.55 -24.66
C ARG A 34 -25.07 10.95 -24.08
N GLN A 35 -25.06 9.66 -23.74
CA GLN A 35 -26.24 8.96 -23.18
C GLN A 35 -26.72 9.57 -21.87
N GLN A 36 -25.80 10.06 -21.04
CA GLN A 36 -26.12 10.63 -19.72
C GLN A 36 -26.38 12.15 -19.75
N ALA A 37 -26.42 12.77 -20.94
CA ALA A 37 -26.45 14.23 -21.10
C ALA A 37 -25.43 14.93 -20.17
N GLY A 38 -24.25 14.32 -20.06
CA GLY A 38 -23.20 14.73 -19.14
C GLY A 38 -22.29 15.79 -19.73
N ASN A 39 -21.64 16.57 -18.87
CA ASN A 39 -20.59 17.50 -19.24
C ASN A 39 -19.23 16.92 -18.86
N LEU A 40 -18.38 16.66 -19.85
CA LEU A 40 -17.01 16.19 -19.65
C LEU A 40 -16.12 17.38 -19.26
N ILE A 41 -15.67 17.41 -18.00
CA ILE A 41 -14.91 18.54 -17.44
C ILE A 41 -13.41 18.36 -17.65
N SER A 42 -12.92 17.13 -17.57
CA SER A 42 -11.48 16.85 -17.68
C SER A 42 -11.22 15.41 -18.07
N GLU A 43 -10.08 15.21 -18.72
CA GLU A 43 -9.56 13.91 -19.13
C GLU A 43 -8.18 13.69 -18.49
N TYR A 44 -7.94 12.49 -17.98
CA TYR A 44 -6.66 12.07 -17.42
C TYR A 44 -6.14 10.85 -18.17
N LEU A 45 -4.90 10.91 -18.65
CA LEU A 45 -4.26 9.82 -19.39
C LEU A 45 -3.08 9.28 -18.60
N GLU A 46 -3.17 8.01 -18.20
CA GLU A 46 -2.06 7.30 -17.58
C GLU A 46 -1.26 6.53 -18.62
N VAL A 47 0.03 6.85 -18.70
CA VAL A 47 0.99 6.19 -19.59
C VAL A 47 1.88 5.25 -18.78
N GLU A 48 1.61 3.95 -18.87
CA GLU A 48 2.38 2.95 -18.13
C GLU A 48 3.72 2.68 -18.86
N THR A 49 4.81 3.20 -18.28
CA THR A 49 6.17 2.69 -18.52
C THR A 49 6.41 1.56 -17.51
N GLY A 50 6.95 0.43 -17.98
CA GLY A 50 6.86 -0.84 -17.25
C GLY A 50 7.24 -0.82 -15.75
N LYS A 51 6.70 -1.79 -15.00
CA LYS A 51 6.96 -2.08 -13.55
C LYS A 51 6.64 -0.96 -12.55
N SER A 52 6.37 0.29 -12.96
CA SER A 52 5.96 1.33 -12.02
C SER A 52 4.54 1.09 -11.53
N LYS A 53 4.36 1.07 -10.20
CA LYS A 53 3.05 0.96 -9.55
C LYS A 53 2.43 2.34 -9.25
N ASP A 54 3.22 3.40 -9.39
CA ASP A 54 2.81 4.75 -9.05
C ASP A 54 1.92 5.30 -10.17
N ARG A 55 0.73 5.78 -9.79
CA ARG A 55 -0.33 6.24 -10.70
C ARG A 55 -0.73 7.68 -10.37
N PRO A 56 0.13 8.65 -10.67
CA PRO A 56 -0.11 10.04 -10.32
C PRO A 56 -1.34 10.62 -11.01
N GLU A 57 -1.61 10.25 -12.27
CA GLU A 57 -2.73 10.84 -13.04
C GLU A 57 -4.08 10.36 -12.53
N LEU A 58 -4.16 9.11 -12.08
CA LEU A 58 -5.36 8.63 -11.42
C LEU A 58 -5.66 9.37 -10.11
N LEU A 59 -4.66 9.53 -9.24
CA LEU A 59 -4.86 10.21 -7.96
C LEU A 59 -5.32 11.65 -8.16
N LYS A 60 -4.78 12.32 -9.20
CA LYS A 60 -5.26 13.64 -9.64
C LYS A 60 -6.71 13.59 -10.12
N ALA A 61 -7.10 12.58 -10.90
CA ALA A 61 -8.47 12.41 -11.37
C ALA A 61 -9.46 12.22 -10.21
N ILE A 62 -9.12 11.37 -9.22
CA ILE A 62 -9.93 11.15 -8.02
C ILE A 62 -10.05 12.43 -7.19
N ALA A 63 -8.94 13.12 -6.95
CA ALA A 63 -8.94 14.37 -6.20
C ALA A 63 -9.76 15.46 -6.91
N HIS A 64 -9.68 15.54 -8.23
CA HIS A 64 -10.49 16.46 -9.02
C HIS A 64 -11.96 16.09 -8.95
N ALA A 65 -12.32 14.82 -9.16
CA ALA A 65 -13.70 14.34 -9.08
C ALA A 65 -14.34 14.62 -7.71
N LYS A 66 -13.57 14.45 -6.64
CA LYS A 66 -14.00 14.80 -5.27
C LYS A 66 -14.31 16.29 -5.11
N ARG A 67 -13.43 17.17 -5.57
CA ARG A 67 -13.63 18.64 -5.48
C ARG A 67 -14.79 19.12 -6.35
N SER A 68 -14.94 18.54 -7.55
CA SER A 68 -15.95 18.94 -8.51
C SER A 68 -17.28 18.20 -8.34
N LYS A 69 -17.41 17.29 -7.36
CA LYS A 69 -18.56 16.37 -7.23
C LYS A 69 -18.95 15.77 -8.59
N ALA A 70 -17.94 15.35 -9.35
CA ALA A 70 -18.09 14.78 -10.68
C ALA A 70 -18.00 13.26 -10.61
N LYS A 71 -18.68 12.60 -11.54
CA LYS A 71 -18.62 11.15 -11.71
C LYS A 71 -17.35 10.79 -12.48
N LEU A 72 -16.53 9.91 -11.92
CA LEU A 72 -15.34 9.38 -12.57
C LEU A 72 -15.75 8.25 -13.52
N VAL A 73 -15.45 8.40 -14.80
CA VAL A 73 -15.81 7.44 -15.84
C VAL A 73 -14.55 6.80 -16.41
N VAL A 74 -14.61 5.48 -16.57
CA VAL A 74 -13.55 4.69 -17.20
C VAL A 74 -14.12 3.85 -18.31
N ALA A 75 -13.29 3.51 -19.29
CA ALA A 75 -13.73 2.70 -20.41
C ALA A 75 -13.91 1.21 -20.07
N LYS A 76 -13.00 0.61 -19.27
CA LYS A 76 -13.07 -0.81 -18.90
C LYS A 76 -12.65 -1.13 -17.47
N LEU A 77 -13.39 -2.02 -16.82
CA LEU A 77 -13.20 -2.48 -15.45
C LEU A 77 -12.03 -3.48 -15.32
N ASP A 78 -11.75 -4.27 -16.36
CA ASP A 78 -10.67 -5.27 -16.39
C ASP A 78 -9.27 -4.67 -16.12
N ARG A 79 -9.12 -3.38 -16.42
CA ARG A 79 -7.88 -2.61 -16.22
C ARG A 79 -7.72 -2.14 -14.77
N LEU A 80 -8.79 -2.17 -14.00
CA LEU A 80 -8.91 -1.59 -12.67
C LEU A 80 -9.02 -2.65 -11.57
N ALA A 81 -9.87 -3.67 -11.78
CA ALA A 81 -10.11 -4.73 -10.81
C ALA A 81 -8.91 -5.63 -10.53
N ARG A 82 -7.93 -5.68 -11.45
CA ARG A 82 -6.68 -6.43 -11.25
C ARG A 82 -5.71 -5.76 -10.26
N ASN A 83 -6.07 -4.62 -9.68
CA ASN A 83 -5.25 -3.94 -8.68
C ASN A 83 -6.10 -3.56 -7.46
N VAL A 84 -5.98 -4.35 -6.41
CA VAL A 84 -6.67 -4.12 -5.11
C VAL A 84 -6.44 -2.69 -4.60
N ALA A 85 -5.22 -2.15 -4.71
CA ALA A 85 -4.92 -0.79 -4.24
C ALA A 85 -5.69 0.32 -5.01
N PHE A 86 -5.99 0.09 -6.29
CA PHE A 86 -6.84 1.00 -7.08
C PHE A 86 -8.28 0.99 -6.54
N THR A 87 -8.81 -0.20 -6.34
CA THR A 87 -10.18 -0.37 -5.91
C THR A 87 -10.36 0.16 -4.49
N SER A 88 -9.40 -0.08 -3.59
CA SER A 88 -9.37 0.51 -2.24
C SER A 88 -9.36 2.03 -2.27
N ALA A 89 -8.52 2.68 -3.08
CA ALA A 89 -8.47 4.14 -3.17
C ALA A 89 -9.80 4.75 -3.69
N LEU A 90 -10.43 4.10 -4.67
CA LEU A 90 -11.77 4.51 -5.12
C LEU A 90 -12.83 4.31 -4.03
N MET A 91 -12.77 3.19 -3.30
CA MET A 91 -13.69 2.89 -2.21
C MET A 91 -13.58 3.92 -1.08
N GLU A 92 -12.37 4.27 -0.68
CA GLU A 92 -12.08 5.25 0.39
C GLU A 92 -12.43 6.68 -0.01
N SER A 93 -12.26 7.04 -1.30
CA SER A 93 -12.50 8.40 -1.78
C SER A 93 -14.00 8.79 -1.86
N ASN A 94 -14.90 7.81 -1.80
CA ASN A 94 -16.36 7.98 -1.92
C ASN A 94 -16.82 8.77 -3.16
N VAL A 95 -16.06 8.69 -4.26
CA VAL A 95 -16.38 9.32 -5.54
C VAL A 95 -17.33 8.43 -6.33
N ASP A 96 -18.37 9.03 -6.93
CA ASP A 96 -19.25 8.32 -7.86
C ASP A 96 -18.46 7.86 -9.08
N PHE A 97 -18.55 6.58 -9.39
CA PHE A 97 -17.73 5.96 -10.43
C PHE A 97 -18.56 5.06 -11.33
N VAL A 98 -18.27 5.05 -12.63
CA VAL A 98 -18.90 4.14 -13.59
C VAL A 98 -17.86 3.62 -14.60
N ALA A 99 -17.95 2.33 -14.91
CA ALA A 99 -17.22 1.72 -16.01
C ALA A 99 -18.13 1.55 -17.23
N CYS A 100 -17.69 1.98 -18.42
CA CYS A 100 -18.51 1.96 -19.63
C CYS A 100 -18.82 0.53 -20.11
N ASP A 101 -17.94 -0.44 -19.81
CA ASP A 101 -18.13 -1.86 -20.12
C ASP A 101 -19.08 -2.58 -19.14
N ASN A 102 -19.29 -2.01 -17.95
CA ASN A 102 -20.28 -2.47 -17.01
C ASN A 102 -20.97 -1.28 -16.33
N PRO A 103 -21.98 -0.67 -16.99
CA PRO A 103 -22.71 0.47 -16.46
C PRO A 103 -23.44 0.20 -15.13
N HIS A 104 -23.69 -1.08 -14.82
CA HIS A 104 -24.29 -1.54 -13.56
C HIS A 104 -23.27 -1.89 -12.47
N ALA A 105 -21.97 -1.76 -12.75
CA ALA A 105 -20.91 -1.88 -11.75
C ALA A 105 -20.96 -0.68 -10.80
N ASN A 106 -21.95 -0.72 -9.90
CA ASN A 106 -22.07 0.20 -8.79
C ASN A 106 -20.95 -0.08 -7.75
N LYS A 107 -20.86 0.80 -6.75
CA LYS A 107 -19.90 0.69 -5.65
C LYS A 107 -19.89 -0.70 -4.99
N PHE A 108 -21.06 -1.32 -4.86
CA PHE A 108 -21.22 -2.65 -4.26
C PHE A 108 -20.60 -3.78 -5.11
N THR A 109 -20.90 -3.82 -6.41
CA THR A 109 -20.31 -4.81 -7.34
C THR A 109 -18.79 -4.72 -7.35
N ILE A 110 -18.25 -3.50 -7.25
CA ILE A 110 -16.80 -3.27 -7.17
C ILE A 110 -16.21 -3.82 -5.85
N HIS A 111 -16.89 -3.65 -4.71
CA HIS A 111 -16.45 -4.26 -3.44
C HIS A 111 -16.33 -5.79 -3.55
N ILE A 112 -17.32 -6.43 -4.18
CA ILE A 112 -17.29 -7.88 -4.39
C ILE A 112 -16.12 -8.26 -5.29
N LEU A 113 -15.94 -7.57 -6.43
CA LEU A 113 -14.85 -7.87 -7.36
C LEU A 113 -13.46 -7.61 -6.73
N ALA A 114 -13.34 -6.60 -5.87
CA ALA A 114 -12.12 -6.32 -5.12
C ALA A 114 -11.79 -7.47 -4.15
N ALA A 115 -12.78 -7.91 -3.36
CA ALA A 115 -12.62 -8.99 -2.40
C ALA A 115 -12.28 -10.32 -3.11
N VAL A 116 -12.92 -10.61 -4.24
CA VAL A 116 -12.60 -11.80 -5.05
C VAL A 116 -11.18 -11.73 -5.58
N ALA A 117 -10.75 -10.58 -6.11
CA ALA A 117 -9.39 -10.39 -6.62
C ALA A 117 -8.33 -10.48 -5.51
N GLU A 118 -8.61 -9.95 -4.32
CA GLU A 118 -7.75 -10.07 -3.15
C GLU A 118 -7.62 -11.53 -2.71
N HIS A 119 -8.74 -12.25 -2.62
CA HIS A 119 -8.74 -13.67 -2.29
C HIS A 119 -7.96 -14.50 -3.31
N GLU A 120 -8.13 -14.25 -4.62
CA GLU A 120 -7.37 -14.93 -5.66
C GLU A 120 -5.86 -14.66 -5.55
N ALA A 121 -5.48 -13.41 -5.31
CA ALA A 121 -4.08 -13.04 -5.09
C ALA A 121 -3.49 -13.74 -3.85
N GLU A 122 -4.26 -13.83 -2.77
CA GLU A 122 -3.87 -14.56 -1.58
C GLU A 122 -3.70 -16.06 -1.87
N GLN A 123 -4.65 -16.68 -2.57
CA GLN A 123 -4.58 -18.10 -2.96
C GLN A 123 -3.35 -18.39 -3.82
N ILE A 124 -3.02 -17.53 -4.78
CA ILE A 124 -1.79 -17.66 -5.59
C ILE A 124 -0.55 -17.56 -4.69
N SER A 125 -0.53 -16.60 -3.77
CA SER A 125 0.57 -16.43 -2.81
C SER A 125 0.75 -17.66 -1.92
N GLN A 126 -0.34 -18.18 -1.35
CA GLN A 126 -0.35 -19.39 -0.52
C GLN A 126 0.18 -20.60 -1.31
N ARG A 127 -0.36 -20.87 -2.50
CA ARG A 127 0.09 -21.96 -3.38
C ARG A 127 1.58 -21.84 -3.72
N THR A 128 2.04 -20.63 -4.01
CA THR A 128 3.46 -20.38 -4.30
C THR A 128 4.34 -20.66 -3.08
N LYS A 129 3.94 -20.21 -1.88
CA LYS A 129 4.66 -20.49 -0.63
C LYS A 129 4.75 -21.99 -0.37
N VAL A 130 3.66 -22.72 -0.53
CA VAL A 130 3.61 -24.19 -0.37
C VAL A 130 4.55 -24.87 -1.38
N ALA A 131 4.50 -24.47 -2.65
CA ALA A 131 5.38 -25.03 -3.68
C ALA A 131 6.87 -24.75 -3.41
N LEU A 132 7.21 -23.53 -2.96
CA LEU A 132 8.58 -23.15 -2.60
C LEU A 132 9.07 -23.90 -1.35
N ALA A 133 8.19 -24.09 -0.36
CA ALA A 133 8.51 -24.88 0.83
C ALA A 133 8.81 -26.34 0.47
N ALA A 134 7.98 -26.95 -0.37
CA ALA A 134 8.21 -28.30 -0.88
C ALA A 134 9.51 -28.41 -1.70
N ALA A 135 9.80 -27.42 -2.55
CA ALA A 135 11.06 -27.38 -3.29
C ALA A 135 12.28 -27.27 -2.36
N LYS A 136 12.20 -26.45 -1.31
CA LYS A 136 13.24 -26.32 -0.29
C LYS A 136 13.44 -27.63 0.48
N ALA A 137 12.36 -28.32 0.84
CA ALA A 137 12.42 -29.63 1.49
C ALA A 137 13.08 -30.71 0.62
N ARG A 138 12.90 -30.64 -0.71
CA ARG A 138 13.64 -31.45 -1.70
C ARG A 138 15.10 -31.03 -1.91
N GLY A 139 15.60 -30.05 -1.16
CA GLY A 139 16.99 -29.56 -1.25
C GLY A 139 17.25 -28.56 -2.39
N VAL A 140 16.20 -28.08 -3.09
CA VAL A 140 16.38 -27.08 -4.15
C VAL A 140 16.83 -25.76 -3.53
N LYS A 141 18.02 -25.28 -3.93
CA LYS A 141 18.54 -23.97 -3.53
C LYS A 141 17.80 -22.86 -4.31
N LEU A 142 17.11 -21.99 -3.58
CA LEU A 142 16.27 -20.92 -4.14
C LEU A 142 16.93 -19.55 -3.95
N GLY A 143 16.62 -18.61 -4.85
CA GLY A 143 17.03 -17.21 -4.73
C GLY A 143 18.52 -17.02 -4.48
N SER A 144 18.84 -16.28 -3.41
CA SER A 144 20.21 -15.93 -3.00
C SER A 144 21.04 -17.08 -2.44
N ALA A 145 20.43 -18.24 -2.20
CA ALA A 145 21.12 -19.45 -1.77
C ALA A 145 21.63 -20.30 -2.93
N ARG A 146 21.30 -19.94 -4.19
CA ARG A 146 21.80 -20.64 -5.38
C ARG A 146 23.32 -20.49 -5.49
N PRO A 147 24.05 -21.56 -5.87
CA PRO A 147 25.47 -21.46 -6.19
C PRO A 147 25.70 -20.37 -7.26
N GLY A 148 26.76 -19.58 -7.11
CA GLY A 148 27.10 -18.49 -8.03
C GLY A 148 26.16 -17.28 -8.04
N HIS A 149 25.09 -17.23 -7.22
CA HIS A 149 24.15 -16.11 -7.25
C HIS A 149 24.81 -14.75 -6.98
N TRP A 150 25.85 -14.76 -6.15
CA TRP A 150 26.55 -13.55 -5.71
C TRP A 150 27.85 -13.28 -6.46
N GLU A 151 28.28 -14.18 -7.36
CA GLU A 151 29.50 -13.99 -8.14
C GLU A 151 29.38 -12.73 -9.01
N GLY A 152 30.32 -11.80 -8.85
CA GLY A 152 30.31 -10.50 -9.53
C GLY A 152 29.25 -9.52 -9.02
N LYS A 153 28.61 -9.82 -7.88
CA LYS A 153 27.55 -8.99 -7.24
C LYS A 153 27.80 -8.76 -5.74
N GLU A 154 29.04 -8.94 -5.29
CA GLU A 154 29.43 -8.84 -3.88
C GLU A 154 29.15 -7.44 -3.32
N GLY A 155 29.44 -6.39 -4.10
CA GLY A 155 29.09 -5.01 -3.74
C GLY A 155 27.59 -4.79 -3.57
N THR A 156 26.77 -5.39 -4.45
CA THR A 156 25.30 -5.33 -4.34
C THR A 156 24.80 -6.07 -3.10
N ARG A 157 25.40 -7.22 -2.76
CA ARG A 157 25.10 -7.98 -1.54
C ARG A 157 25.37 -7.15 -0.29
N GLN A 158 26.55 -6.53 -0.21
CA GLN A 158 26.94 -5.71 0.94
C GLN A 158 26.04 -4.47 1.09
N ALA A 159 25.77 -3.76 -0.01
CA ALA A 159 24.86 -2.63 -0.01
C ALA A 159 23.44 -3.03 0.42
N GLY A 160 22.94 -4.16 -0.08
CA GLY A 160 21.65 -4.73 0.32
C GLY A 160 21.59 -5.06 1.82
N LEU A 161 22.62 -5.70 2.36
CA LEU A 161 22.72 -6.00 3.80
C LEU A 161 22.77 -4.74 4.66
N LYS A 162 23.54 -3.71 4.26
CA LYS A 162 23.60 -2.43 4.97
C LYS A 162 22.23 -1.74 4.99
N LYS A 163 21.54 -1.72 3.85
CA LYS A 163 20.18 -1.17 3.73
C LYS A 163 19.18 -1.94 4.59
N ALA A 164 19.22 -3.27 4.56
CA ALA A 164 18.34 -4.12 5.36
C ALA A 164 18.54 -3.90 6.86
N ARG A 165 19.80 -3.82 7.32
CA ARG A 165 20.12 -3.53 8.72
C ARG A 165 19.61 -2.16 9.16
N LYS A 166 19.82 -1.12 8.33
CA LYS A 166 19.32 0.23 8.62
C LYS A 166 17.79 0.25 8.69
N ALA A 167 17.11 -0.38 7.74
CA ALA A 167 15.65 -0.46 7.72
C ALA A 167 15.11 -1.23 8.95
N ALA A 168 15.74 -2.34 9.33
CA ALA A 168 15.37 -3.09 10.52
C ALA A 168 15.57 -2.28 11.82
N ALA A 169 16.68 -1.55 11.93
CA ALA A 169 16.93 -0.66 13.06
C ALA A 169 15.89 0.47 13.14
N GLN A 170 15.55 1.06 12.00
CA GLN A 170 14.53 2.11 11.91
C GLN A 170 13.15 1.57 12.30
N ALA A 171 12.69 0.46 11.71
CA ALA A 171 11.40 -0.15 12.04
C ALA A 171 11.33 -0.56 13.52
N HIS A 172 12.43 -1.07 14.09
CA HIS A 172 12.49 -1.37 15.52
C HIS A 172 12.39 -0.11 16.38
N SER A 173 12.99 1.00 15.92
CA SER A 173 12.91 2.28 16.61
C SER A 173 11.52 2.89 16.54
N GLU A 174 10.87 2.87 15.37
CA GLU A 174 9.50 3.34 15.16
C GLU A 174 8.51 2.55 16.02
N ALA A 175 8.57 1.22 15.98
CA ALA A 175 7.71 0.36 16.79
C ALA A 175 7.94 0.52 18.30
N PHE A 176 9.15 0.88 18.72
CA PHE A 176 9.42 1.22 20.13
C PHE A 176 8.77 2.54 20.51
N ASN A 177 8.90 3.56 19.66
CA ASN A 177 8.33 4.88 19.94
C ASN A 177 6.80 4.83 19.95
N GLU A 178 6.20 4.14 18.99
CA GLU A 178 4.74 3.95 18.94
C GLU A 178 4.24 3.13 20.14
N GLY A 179 4.94 2.05 20.50
CA GLY A 179 4.52 1.15 21.57
C GLY A 179 4.65 1.71 23.00
N TYR A 180 5.37 2.82 23.20
CA TYR A 180 5.56 3.45 24.51
C TYR A 180 5.30 4.96 24.51
N ALA A 181 4.67 5.50 23.46
CA ALA A 181 4.42 6.93 23.31
C ALA A 181 3.62 7.51 24.49
N ASP A 182 2.69 6.73 25.02
CA ASP A 182 1.85 7.02 26.18
C ASP A 182 2.64 7.01 27.50
N LEU A 183 3.67 6.18 27.60
CA LEU A 183 4.53 6.09 28.80
C LEU A 183 5.60 7.19 28.85
N PHE A 184 5.93 7.85 27.73
CA PHE A 184 6.98 8.87 27.70
C PHE A 184 6.75 10.02 28.69
N PRO A 185 5.56 10.64 28.77
CA PRO A 185 5.30 11.71 29.72
C PRO A 185 5.36 11.23 31.18
N ILE A 186 4.83 10.03 31.45
CA ILE A 186 4.77 9.44 32.79
C ILE A 186 6.19 9.17 33.30
N VAL A 187 6.99 8.46 32.51
CA VAL A 187 8.36 8.11 32.84
C VAL A 187 9.23 9.35 33.01
N LYS A 188 9.04 10.37 32.16
CA LYS A 188 9.74 11.65 32.27
C LYS A 188 9.39 12.39 33.56
N ALA A 189 8.10 12.52 33.87
CA ALA A 189 7.64 13.20 35.09
C ALA A 189 8.15 12.52 36.37
N LEU A 190 8.12 11.18 36.44
CA LEU A 190 8.66 10.44 37.58
C LEU A 190 10.17 10.62 37.73
N HIS A 191 10.92 10.65 36.62
CA HIS A 191 12.35 10.91 36.65
C HIS A 191 12.69 12.34 37.09
N GLU A 192 11.95 13.34 36.62
CA GLU A 192 12.10 14.74 37.04
C GLU A 192 11.71 14.96 38.51
N ALA A 193 10.79 14.15 39.04
CA ALA A 193 10.45 14.10 40.47
C ALA A 193 11.52 13.43 41.35
N GLY A 194 12.61 12.94 40.76
CA GLY A 194 13.74 12.34 41.47
C GLY A 194 13.62 10.83 41.72
N SER A 195 12.63 10.15 41.13
CA SER A 195 12.52 8.69 41.24
C SER A 195 13.69 8.01 40.53
N SER A 196 14.27 6.99 41.18
CA SER A 196 15.31 6.18 40.54
C SER A 196 14.73 5.38 39.37
N LEU A 197 15.58 5.03 38.40
CA LEU A 197 15.18 4.20 37.25
C LEU A 197 14.57 2.85 37.65
N GLN A 198 14.98 2.31 38.80
CA GLN A 198 14.42 1.08 39.34
C GLN A 198 13.03 1.32 39.92
N ALA A 199 12.85 2.38 40.71
CA ALA A 199 11.54 2.75 41.26
C ALA A 199 10.50 3.01 40.16
N ILE A 200 10.90 3.66 39.07
CA ILE A 200 10.01 3.86 37.90
C ILE A 200 9.65 2.52 37.25
N ALA A 201 10.60 1.58 37.17
CA ALA A 201 10.32 0.25 36.60
C ALA A 201 9.35 -0.53 37.49
N ASP A 202 9.51 -0.46 38.80
CA ASP A 202 8.65 -1.13 39.78
C ASP A 202 7.23 -0.56 39.73
N GLU A 203 7.09 0.77 39.68
CA GLU A 203 5.80 1.47 39.50
C GLU A 203 5.09 1.04 38.20
N LEU A 204 5.82 1.01 37.07
CA LEU A 204 5.24 0.56 35.79
C LEU A 204 4.76 -0.89 35.88
N ASN A 205 5.51 -1.77 36.56
CA ASN A 205 5.12 -3.16 36.74
C ASN A 205 3.91 -3.31 37.67
N GLU A 206 3.83 -2.51 38.74
CA GLU A 206 2.71 -2.51 39.69
C GLU A 206 1.41 -2.03 39.03
N GLN A 207 1.52 -1.03 38.15
CA GLN A 207 0.41 -0.56 37.31
C GLN A 207 0.03 -1.54 36.18
N GLY A 208 0.73 -2.68 36.06
CA GLY A 208 0.45 -3.70 35.06
C GLY A 208 0.98 -3.40 33.66
N HIS A 209 1.81 -2.37 33.49
CA HIS A 209 2.48 -2.14 32.22
C HIS A 209 3.50 -3.25 31.95
N THR A 210 3.54 -3.71 30.70
CA THR A 210 4.54 -4.68 30.25
C THR A 210 5.28 -4.12 29.05
N THR A 211 6.47 -4.66 28.81
CA THR A 211 7.21 -4.34 27.59
C THR A 211 6.47 -4.90 26.37
N ARG A 212 6.79 -4.43 25.17
CA ARG A 212 6.18 -4.89 23.89
C ARG A 212 6.30 -6.41 23.65
N THR A 213 7.18 -7.10 24.38
CA THR A 213 7.34 -8.57 24.33
C THR A 213 6.70 -9.30 25.51
N GLY A 214 5.87 -8.61 26.31
CA GLY A 214 5.15 -9.16 27.46
C GLY A 214 6.01 -9.39 28.70
N LYS A 215 7.23 -8.82 28.75
CA LYS A 215 8.13 -8.96 29.91
C LYS A 215 7.97 -7.79 30.89
N PRO A 216 8.23 -8.00 32.20
CA PRO A 216 8.32 -6.91 33.16
C PRO A 216 9.37 -5.88 32.78
N TRP A 217 9.13 -4.65 33.21
CA TRP A 217 10.05 -3.52 33.12
C TRP A 217 11.24 -3.69 34.05
N ASN A 218 12.40 -3.20 33.60
CA ASN A 218 13.61 -3.06 34.39
C ASN A 218 14.25 -1.68 34.18
N ARG A 219 15.19 -1.32 35.05
CA ARG A 219 15.91 -0.03 34.99
C ARG A 219 16.50 0.31 33.61
N MET A 220 16.96 -0.69 32.85
CA MET A 220 17.57 -0.47 31.53
C MET A 220 16.53 -0.11 30.47
N GLN A 221 15.32 -0.67 30.56
CA GLN A 221 14.22 -0.33 29.67
C GLN A 221 13.70 1.07 29.96
N VAL A 222 13.58 1.43 31.24
CA VAL A 222 13.24 2.81 31.66
C VAL A 222 14.28 3.81 31.15
N SER A 223 15.58 3.51 31.31
CA SER A 223 16.66 4.35 30.77
C SER A 223 16.54 4.56 29.25
N ARG A 224 16.22 3.50 28.49
CA ARG A 224 16.05 3.59 27.02
C ARG A 224 14.81 4.39 26.62
N VAL A 225 13.75 4.33 27.40
CA VAL A 225 12.55 5.15 27.20
C VAL A 225 12.90 6.62 27.48
N LEU A 226 13.55 6.91 28.60
CA LEU A 226 13.96 8.28 28.96
C LEU A 226 14.87 8.92 27.92
N GLN A 227 15.88 8.19 27.40
CA GLN A 227 16.78 8.68 26.34
C GLN A 227 16.06 9.07 25.03
N ARG A 228 14.81 8.63 24.86
CA ARG A 228 13.97 8.92 23.68
C ARG A 228 12.84 9.89 23.97
N ALA A 229 12.50 10.07 25.26
CA ALA A 229 11.52 11.04 25.75
C ALA A 229 12.14 12.42 26.06
N SER A 230 13.48 12.48 26.15
CA SER A 230 14.29 13.70 26.18
C SER A 230 14.36 14.36 24.81
#